data_AF-A0A3P7NYK5-F1
#
_entry.id   AF-A0A3P7NYK5-F1
#
_cell.length_a   1.000
_cell.length_b   1.000
_cell.length_c   1.000
_cell.angle_alpha   90.00
_cell.angle_beta   90.00
_cell.angle_gamma   90.00
#
_symmetry.space_group_name_H-M   'P 1'
#
loop_
_entity.id
_entity.type
_entity.pdbx_description
1 polymer ?
#
loop_
_entity_poly.entity_id
_entity_poly.type
_entity_poly.pdbx_seq_one_letter_code
_entity_poly.pdbx_strand_id
1 'polypeptide(L)'
;MKEVMAVIRMNMINDTKKALSEAGFPSITCRKVYGRGKKKVNFALIEDLIDGLPVEEPAVIEAISENYRLIAKRLLTMIVEDSEVQKIVDIIIETNQTGNMGDGRIFVSNISDVIRIRTDEVGALAL
;
A
#
# COMPACT_ATOMS: atom_id res chain seq x y z
N MET A 1 -20.47 5.59 0.88
CA MET A 1 -19.48 4.86 0.05
C MET A 1 -18.10 5.16 0.58
N LYS A 2 -17.14 4.26 0.35
CA LYS A 2 -15.74 4.46 0.74
C LYS A 2 -14.80 4.20 -0.40
N GLU A 3 -13.67 4.87 -0.38
CA GLU A 3 -12.50 4.45 -1.14
C GLU A 3 -11.64 3.54 -0.24
N VAL A 4 -11.33 2.35 -0.73
CA VAL A 4 -10.27 1.49 -0.18
C VAL A 4 -9.04 1.66 -1.07
N MET A 5 -8.02 2.33 -0.54
CA MET A 5 -6.74 2.55 -1.20
C MET A 5 -5.66 1.71 -0.53
N ALA A 6 -5.03 0.81 -1.26
CA ALA A 6 -3.98 -0.07 -0.73
C ALA A 6 -2.66 0.12 -1.47
N VAL A 7 -1.57 0.32 -0.72
CA VAL A 7 -0.19 0.28 -1.23
C VAL A 7 0.40 -1.07 -0.84
N ILE A 8 0.64 -1.96 -1.82
CA ILE A 8 1.15 -3.32 -1.59
C ILE A 8 2.48 -3.57 -2.31
N ARG A 9 3.12 -4.70 -2.01
CA ARG A 9 4.34 -5.18 -2.67
C ARG A 9 4.11 -5.41 -4.17
N MET A 10 5.12 -5.09 -4.98
CA MET A 10 5.01 -5.09 -6.44
C MET A 10 4.62 -6.45 -7.05
N ASN A 11 5.11 -7.54 -6.45
CA ASN A 11 4.87 -8.92 -6.88
C ASN A 11 3.51 -9.48 -6.47
N MET A 12 2.81 -8.86 -5.50
CA MET A 12 1.55 -9.39 -4.95
C MET A 12 0.30 -8.97 -5.73
N ILE A 13 0.45 -8.16 -6.78
CA ILE A 13 -0.68 -7.60 -7.50
C ILE A 13 -1.56 -8.66 -8.16
N ASN A 14 -0.95 -9.71 -8.72
CA ASN A 14 -1.73 -10.75 -9.42
C ASN A 14 -2.55 -11.57 -8.43
N ASP A 15 -1.97 -11.93 -7.29
CA ASP A 15 -2.66 -12.69 -6.25
C ASP A 15 -3.78 -11.86 -5.62
N THR A 16 -3.51 -10.57 -5.33
CA THR A 16 -4.52 -9.64 -4.80
C THR A 16 -5.68 -9.46 -5.77
N LYS A 17 -5.40 -9.30 -7.06
CA LYS A 17 -6.43 -9.23 -8.11
C LYS A 17 -7.30 -10.46 -8.15
N LYS A 18 -6.67 -11.64 -8.08
CA LYS A 18 -7.36 -12.92 -8.12
C LYS A 18 -8.29 -13.09 -6.92
N ALA A 19 -7.76 -12.87 -5.71
CA ALA A 19 -8.54 -13.00 -4.47
C ALA A 19 -9.74 -12.05 -4.43
N LEU A 20 -9.56 -10.78 -4.81
CA LEU A 20 -10.65 -9.81 -4.88
C LEU A 20 -11.70 -10.21 -5.93
N SER A 21 -11.27 -10.66 -7.12
CA SER A 21 -12.20 -11.10 -8.16
C SER A 21 -13.00 -12.34 -7.76
N GLU A 22 -12.37 -13.32 -7.13
CA GLU A 22 -13.03 -14.55 -6.62
C GLU A 22 -14.03 -14.23 -5.51
N ALA A 23 -13.78 -13.17 -4.73
CA ALA A 23 -14.67 -12.69 -3.68
C ALA A 23 -15.82 -11.79 -4.18
N GLY A 24 -15.89 -11.49 -5.48
CA GLY A 24 -16.94 -10.68 -6.11
C GLY A 24 -16.58 -9.22 -6.35
N PHE A 25 -15.31 -8.82 -6.20
CA PHE A 25 -14.85 -7.43 -6.32
C PHE A 25 -13.85 -7.22 -7.48
N PRO A 26 -14.25 -7.38 -8.75
CA PRO A 26 -13.35 -7.29 -9.89
C PRO A 26 -12.94 -5.84 -10.25
N SER A 27 -13.74 -4.85 -9.83
CA SER A 27 -13.56 -3.44 -10.17
C SER A 27 -12.47 -2.79 -9.33
N ILE A 28 -11.28 -2.65 -9.91
CA ILE A 28 -10.13 -2.02 -9.27
C ILE A 28 -9.42 -1.07 -10.23
N THR A 29 -8.82 0.00 -9.70
CA THR A 29 -7.84 0.82 -10.43
C THR A 29 -6.45 0.61 -9.83
N CYS A 30 -5.46 0.36 -10.68
CA CYS A 30 -4.10 0.05 -10.23
C CYS A 30 -3.06 0.91 -10.94
N ARG A 31 -2.08 1.43 -10.19
CA ARG A 31 -0.91 2.14 -10.75
C ARG A 31 0.37 1.72 -10.04
N LYS A 32 1.52 1.77 -10.74
CA LYS A 32 2.82 1.60 -10.07
C LYS A 32 3.23 2.92 -9.44
N VAL A 33 3.72 2.85 -8.21
CA VAL A 33 4.13 4.00 -7.40
C VAL A 33 5.47 3.70 -6.75
N TYR A 34 6.11 4.74 -6.22
CA TYR A 34 7.29 4.62 -5.39
C TYR A 34 6.95 5.14 -3.99
N GLY A 35 7.29 4.36 -2.97
CA GLY A 35 6.96 4.71 -1.60
C GLY A 35 7.88 4.04 -0.59
N ARG A 36 7.80 4.49 0.65
CA ARG A 36 8.56 3.94 1.76
C ARG A 36 7.84 4.18 3.08
N GLY A 37 7.94 3.22 4.00
CA GLY A 37 7.51 3.42 5.38
C GLY A 37 8.58 4.15 6.19
N LYS A 38 8.21 4.63 7.39
CA LYS A 38 9.20 5.06 8.38
C LYS A 38 9.96 3.83 8.88
N LYS A 39 11.18 3.60 8.40
CA LYS A 39 12.09 2.63 9.06
C LYS A 39 12.54 3.27 10.37
N LYS A 40 12.50 2.52 11.48
CA LYS A 40 13.20 2.93 12.70
C LYS A 40 14.68 2.74 12.41
N VAL A 41 15.33 3.79 11.92
CA VAL A 41 16.79 3.82 11.90
C VAL A 41 17.22 3.87 13.36
N ASN A 42 18.05 2.93 13.80
CA ASN A 42 18.58 2.96 15.16
C ASN A 42 19.66 4.04 15.21
N PHE A 43 19.26 5.28 15.49
CA PHE A 43 20.16 6.43 15.51
C PHE A 43 21.32 6.29 16.52
N ALA A 44 21.18 5.43 17.53
CA ALA A 44 22.27 5.10 18.46
C ALA A 44 23.47 4.47 17.73
N LEU A 45 23.23 3.66 16.70
CA LEU A 45 24.31 3.12 15.86
C LEU A 45 24.96 4.21 14.99
N ILE A 46 24.26 5.33 14.76
CA ILE A 46 24.77 6.44 13.92
C ILE A 46 25.55 7.45 14.78
N GLU A 47 25.15 7.70 16.02
CA GLU A 47 25.88 8.59 16.94
C GLU A 47 27.31 8.08 17.20
N ASP A 48 27.49 6.78 17.43
CA ASP A 48 28.83 6.15 17.58
C ASP A 48 29.71 6.26 16.31
N LEU A 49 29.10 6.52 15.15
CA LEU A 49 29.79 6.64 13.84
C LEU A 49 30.07 8.10 13.44
N ILE A 50 29.37 9.08 14.02
CA ILE A 50 29.57 10.51 13.74
C ILE A 50 30.85 11.05 14.42
N ASP A 51 31.37 10.38 15.44
CA ASP A 51 32.61 10.73 16.15
C ASP A 51 33.92 10.49 15.36
N GLY A 52 33.83 10.39 14.03
CA GLY A 52 34.99 10.48 13.14
C GLY A 52 35.68 9.16 12.80
N LEU A 53 35.03 8.02 13.05
CA LEU A 53 35.52 6.71 12.60
C LEU A 53 35.16 6.49 11.12
N PRO A 54 36.08 6.00 10.27
CA PRO A 54 35.75 5.63 8.91
C PRO A 54 34.71 4.51 8.91
N VAL A 55 33.53 4.80 8.38
CA VAL A 55 32.43 3.85 8.25
C VAL A 55 32.76 2.87 7.12
N GLU A 56 33.46 1.78 7.44
CA GLU A 56 33.84 0.76 6.46
C GLU A 56 32.78 -0.36 6.32
N GLU A 57 31.77 -0.39 7.20
CA GLU A 57 30.71 -1.39 7.13
C GLU A 57 29.67 -1.05 6.04
N PRO A 58 29.51 -1.89 5.00
CA PRO A 58 28.55 -1.66 3.92
C PRO A 58 27.11 -1.50 4.42
N ALA A 59 26.76 -2.16 5.52
CA ALA A 59 25.43 -2.11 6.12
C ALA A 59 25.06 -0.71 6.66
N VAL A 60 26.04 0.05 7.16
CA VAL A 60 25.82 1.41 7.66
C VAL A 60 25.72 2.39 6.48
N ILE A 61 26.58 2.25 5.48
CA ILE A 61 26.51 3.04 4.23
C ILE A 61 25.17 2.78 3.53
N GLU A 62 24.70 1.54 3.51
CA GLU A 62 23.39 1.15 3.00
C GLU A 62 22.27 1.77 3.84
N ALA A 63 22.32 1.71 5.17
CA ALA A 63 21.32 2.33 6.04
C ALA A 63 21.22 3.87 5.86
N ILE A 64 22.35 4.55 5.67
CA ILE A 64 22.40 6.01 5.45
C ILE A 64 21.94 6.37 4.02
N SER A 65 22.31 5.59 3.01
CA SER A 65 21.90 5.83 1.61
C SER A 65 20.44 5.44 1.34
N GLU A 66 19.90 4.45 2.07
CA GLU A 66 18.49 4.06 2.01
C GLU A 66 17.54 5.09 2.64
N ASN A 67 18.07 6.08 3.38
CA ASN A 67 17.27 7.14 4.01
C ASN A 67 16.57 8.09 3.03
N TYR A 68 16.74 7.94 1.72
CA TYR A 68 15.92 8.62 0.71
C TYR A 68 15.40 7.72 -0.41
N ARG A 69 15.77 6.42 -0.42
CA ARG A 69 15.38 5.51 -1.48
C ARG A 69 13.89 5.19 -1.40
N LEU A 70 13.16 5.45 -2.48
CA LEU A 70 11.79 5.00 -2.63
C LEU A 70 11.76 3.60 -3.26
N ILE A 71 10.90 2.74 -2.74
CA ILE A 71 10.75 1.35 -3.19
C ILE A 71 9.53 1.26 -4.11
N ALA A 72 9.66 0.56 -5.22
CA ALA A 72 8.55 0.32 -6.14
C ALA A 72 7.43 -0.50 -5.45
N LYS A 73 6.19 -0.03 -5.56
CA LYS A 73 4.98 -0.61 -4.98
C LYS A 73 3.83 -0.55 -5.97
N ARG A 74 2.73 -1.21 -5.63
CA ARG A 74 1.46 -1.13 -6.34
C ARG A 74 0.45 -0.38 -5.49
N LEU A 75 -0.14 0.67 -6.06
CA LEU A 75 -1.28 1.36 -5.49
C LEU A 75 -2.54 0.80 -6.15
N LEU A 76 -3.45 0.28 -5.34
CA LEU A 76 -4.80 -0.15 -5.71
C LEU A 76 -5.80 0.82 -5.11
N THR A 77 -6.83 1.16 -5.86
CA THR A 77 -7.95 1.99 -5.39
C THR A 77 -9.25 1.35 -5.84
N MET A 78 -10.20 1.23 -4.92
CA MET A 78 -11.53 0.66 -5.14
C MET A 78 -12.55 1.57 -4.45
N ILE A 79 -13.67 1.83 -5.11
CA ILE A 79 -14.80 2.51 -4.48
C ILE A 79 -15.88 1.47 -4.24
N VAL A 80 -16.39 1.40 -3.02
CA VAL A 80 -17.30 0.34 -2.56
C VAL A 80 -18.35 0.87 -1.59
N GLU A 81 -19.37 0.05 -1.33
CA GLU A 81 -20.31 0.33 -0.26
C GLU A 81 -19.64 0.23 1.11
N ASP A 82 -20.13 1.00 2.08
CA ASP A 82 -19.60 1.02 3.45
C ASP A 82 -19.64 -0.38 4.11
N SER A 83 -20.63 -1.18 3.76
CA SER A 83 -20.85 -2.56 4.22
C SER A 83 -19.78 -3.54 3.73
N GLU A 84 -19.11 -3.25 2.60
CA GLU A 84 -18.16 -4.15 1.95
C GLU A 84 -16.70 -3.89 2.34
N VAL A 85 -16.44 -2.73 2.98
CA VAL A 85 -15.10 -2.25 3.33
C VAL A 85 -14.31 -3.29 4.11
N GLN A 86 -14.91 -3.84 5.17
CA GLN A 86 -14.21 -4.77 6.06
C GLN A 86 -13.79 -6.03 5.31
N LYS A 87 -14.70 -6.61 4.52
CA LYS A 87 -14.43 -7.81 3.71
C LYS A 87 -13.25 -7.58 2.75
N ILE A 88 -13.19 -6.42 2.10
CA ILE A 88 -12.10 -6.08 1.17
C ILE A 88 -10.78 -5.88 1.90
N VAL A 89 -10.81 -5.18 3.05
CA VAL A 89 -9.63 -4.97 3.90
C VAL A 89 -9.06 -6.32 4.33
N ASP A 90 -9.90 -7.25 4.79
CA ASP A 90 -9.49 -8.57 5.25
C ASP A 90 -8.86 -9.38 4.11
N ILE A 91 -9.48 -9.41 2.92
CA ILE A 91 -8.91 -10.08 1.73
C ILE A 91 -7.53 -9.52 1.38
N ILE A 92 -7.37 -8.19 1.40
CA ILE A 92 -6.09 -7.55 1.09
C ILE A 92 -5.04 -7.94 2.15
N ILE A 93 -5.39 -7.96 3.43
CA ILE A 93 -4.50 -8.36 4.52
C ILE A 93 -4.08 -9.82 4.35
N GLU A 94 -5.04 -10.75 4.27
CA GLU A 94 -4.79 -12.18 4.14
C GLU A 94 -3.90 -12.51 2.93
N THR A 95 -4.12 -11.80 1.81
CA THR A 95 -3.33 -12.02 0.59
C THR A 95 -1.92 -11.43 0.69
N ASN A 96 -1.73 -10.31 1.39
CA ASN A 96 -0.49 -9.52 1.31
C ASN A 96 0.39 -9.58 2.56
N GLN A 97 -0.11 -10.05 3.69
CA GLN A 97 0.61 -10.02 4.96
C GLN A 97 1.66 -11.15 5.03
N THR A 98 2.89 -10.77 5.37
CA THR A 98 3.98 -11.69 5.74
C THR A 98 4.45 -11.48 7.17
N GLY A 99 4.05 -10.37 7.79
CA GLY A 99 4.55 -9.94 9.10
C GLY A 99 5.84 -9.14 9.04
N ASN A 100 6.41 -8.97 7.84
CA ASN A 100 7.67 -8.24 7.65
C ASN A 100 7.43 -6.77 7.27
N MET A 101 8.45 -5.93 7.53
CA MET A 101 8.41 -4.54 7.12
C MET A 101 8.24 -4.41 5.61
N GLY A 102 7.27 -3.58 5.19
CA GLY A 102 7.05 -3.27 3.78
C GLY A 102 5.94 -4.06 3.11
N ASP A 103 5.15 -4.85 3.84
CA ASP A 103 3.93 -5.49 3.34
C ASP A 103 2.98 -4.48 2.68
N GLY A 104 2.77 -3.32 3.31
CA GLY A 104 1.96 -2.27 2.74
C GLY A 104 1.22 -1.42 3.76
N ARG A 105 0.27 -0.63 3.27
CA ARG A 105 -0.74 0.10 4.07
C ARG A 105 -2.05 0.14 3.31
N ILE A 106 -3.17 0.13 4.04
CA ILE A 106 -4.51 0.36 3.52
C ILE A 106 -5.02 1.66 4.14
N PHE A 107 -5.66 2.49 3.31
CA PHE A 107 -6.31 3.72 3.70
C PHE A 107 -7.78 3.60 3.31
N VAL A 108 -8.66 4.04 4.20
CA VAL A 108 -10.09 4.11 3.94
C VAL A 108 -10.50 5.57 4.02
N SER A 109 -11.10 6.08 2.95
CA SER A 109 -11.55 7.48 2.86
C SER A 109 -13.04 7.55 2.53
N ASN A 110 -13.69 8.64 2.93
CA ASN A 110 -15.11 8.86 2.61
C ASN A 110 -15.26 9.30 1.15
N ILE A 111 -16.20 8.67 0.44
CA ILE A 111 -16.63 9.12 -0.88
C ILE A 111 -18.06 9.62 -0.78
N SER A 112 -18.24 10.91 -1.08
CA SER A 112 -19.55 11.56 -1.04
C SER A 112 -20.46 11.09 -2.16
N ASP A 113 -19.91 10.86 -3.36
CA ASP A 113 -20.70 10.47 -4.52
C ASP A 113 -19.86 9.73 -5.58
N VAL A 114 -20.54 8.96 -6.43
CA VAL A 114 -19.98 8.21 -7.57
C VAL A 114 -20.93 8.37 -8.75
N ILE A 115 -20.39 8.67 -9.93
CA ILE A 115 -21.17 8.81 -11.16
C ILE A 115 -20.61 7.89 -12.24
N ARG A 116 -21.46 7.06 -12.84
CA ARG A 116 -21.10 6.17 -13.94
C ARG A 116 -21.29 6.90 -15.28
N ILE A 117 -20.18 7.25 -15.91
CA ILE A 117 -20.16 8.04 -17.17
C ILE A 117 -21.05 7.46 -18.29
N ARG A 118 -21.14 6.14 -18.41
CA ARG A 118 -21.88 5.49 -19.51
C ARG A 118 -23.40 5.62 -19.39
N THR A 119 -23.92 5.73 -18.17
CA THR A 119 -25.35 5.58 -17.86
C THR A 119 -25.91 6.73 -17.03
N ASP A 120 -25.06 7.66 -16.60
CA ASP A 120 -25.38 8.76 -15.67
C ASP A 120 -25.99 8.27 -14.33
N GLU A 121 -25.80 7.00 -13.98
CA GLU A 121 -26.19 6.47 -12.67
C GLU A 121 -25.32 7.11 -11.57
N VAL A 122 -25.95 7.35 -10.41
CA VAL A 122 -25.36 8.07 -9.27
C VAL A 122 -25.41 7.22 -8.01
N GLY A 123 -24.45 7.41 -7.11
CA GLY A 123 -24.39 6.74 -5.82
C GLY A 123 -24.17 5.23 -5.96
N ALA A 124 -24.91 4.43 -5.18
CA ALA A 124 -24.77 2.98 -5.17
C ALA A 124 -25.06 2.31 -6.53
N LEU A 125 -25.94 2.90 -7.35
CA LEU A 125 -26.23 2.38 -8.70
C LEU A 125 -25.03 2.53 -9.66
N ALA A 126 -24.10 3.43 -9.35
CA ALA A 126 -22.93 3.72 -10.15
C ALA A 126 -21.73 2.78 -9.87
N LEU A 127 -21.74 2.07 -8.73
CA LEU A 127 -20.75 1.05 -8.36
C LEU A 127 -20.90 -0.19 -9.22
#